data_AF-A0A9P6MGP0-F1
#
_entry.id   AF-A0A9P6MGP0-F1
#
_cell.length_a   1.000
_cell.length_b   1.000
_cell.length_c   1.000
_cell.angle_alpha   90.00
_cell.angle_beta   90.00
_cell.angle_gamma   90.00
#
_symmetry.space_group_name_H-M   'P 1'
#
loop_
_entity.id
_entity.type
_entity.pdbx_description
1 polymer ?
#
loop_
_entity_poly.entity_id
_entity_poly.type
_entity_poly.pdbx_seq_one_letter_code
_entity_poly.pdbx_strand_id
1 'polypeptide(L)'
;MCKSGVSAFPHPSVSANFFEIACRYANFFEIRPDCIPDVLEAFVDARGLHHPISANRTRAWYLFWRFTKDLKSKLTPYVQTVLTSIQDVLTVEASLPPMLAPDFDLSTYKDQVFETKTYLFEAVGLLISQDSIPAQQQFEYLSAVVNPFLTEIQKSLEACRAIQQSANGIVGGGDGVAEGSPRHRDLELVWTLHHRLMALGSIAKGFPDVMNSKKAGSNAAPGAPGSGGPCAQIFKQVAEITLVALETLSRFEVIRSAARFTFGRLINCLGQDVQPYLPTLITGLLQECSIMELVEFLPFMGQIAHKFKATIMSILNGLFFPLVQKVFLFLNQVPSGTDEAMALVELRKSYLAFLMGLFSSELENVLVTEVNGQHLSLVLQSVLHYAQDITDIPVSRMAFGILLKAVNTWGSQGESGGSVTNGDNATANGGSLAGNGATKAEAPGFYQFMYEHIVRITFEVPMKPNFDLQDGQSMLVLGEIAGLQKAMVLKQGDVFLTYLSQVYLPSINCPADLAQEYVQALGQLDAKQFKKYFQAFIQKSRS
;
A
#
# COMPACT_ATOMS: atom_id res chain seq x y z
N MET A 1 -34.14 23.68 10.02
CA MET A 1 -33.66 22.41 10.60
C MET A 1 -32.91 22.63 11.91
N CYS A 2 -31.79 23.36 11.93
CA CYS A 2 -31.00 23.56 13.16
C CYS A 2 -31.81 24.18 14.31
N LYS A 3 -32.59 25.24 14.01
CA LYS A 3 -33.40 25.96 15.01
C LYS A 3 -34.80 25.38 15.27
N SER A 4 -35.19 24.31 14.57
CA SER A 4 -36.57 23.79 14.66
C SER A 4 -36.77 22.75 15.75
N GLY A 5 -35.73 22.40 16.51
CA GLY A 5 -35.78 21.36 17.56
C GLY A 5 -36.01 19.94 17.03
N VAL A 6 -35.96 19.74 15.71
CA VAL A 6 -36.30 18.44 15.08
C VAL A 6 -35.35 17.33 15.52
N SER A 7 -34.10 17.66 15.85
CA SER A 7 -33.10 16.70 16.36
C SER A 7 -33.47 16.11 17.73
N ALA A 8 -34.33 16.78 18.51
CA ALA A 8 -34.80 16.32 19.81
C ALA A 8 -36.07 15.46 19.71
N PHE A 9 -36.59 15.21 18.51
CA PHE A 9 -37.76 14.36 18.35
C PHE A 9 -37.42 12.91 18.79
N PRO A 10 -38.23 12.27 19.65
CA PRO A 10 -37.86 11.02 20.31
C PRO A 10 -37.59 9.83 19.39
N HIS A 11 -38.13 9.85 18.16
CA HIS A 11 -38.02 8.70 17.26
C HIS A 11 -36.58 8.58 16.71
N PRO A 12 -35.91 7.42 16.88
CA PRO A 12 -34.50 7.23 16.50
C PRO A 12 -34.18 7.57 15.03
N SER A 13 -35.11 7.33 14.11
CA SER A 13 -34.89 7.68 12.69
C SER A 13 -34.83 9.18 12.42
N VAL A 14 -35.33 10.04 13.32
CA VAL A 14 -35.34 11.49 13.11
C VAL A 14 -33.98 12.10 13.43
N SER A 15 -33.33 11.69 14.52
CA SER A 15 -31.95 12.12 14.82
C SER A 15 -30.97 11.66 13.73
N ALA A 16 -31.10 10.41 13.26
CA ALA A 16 -30.29 9.90 12.15
C ALA A 16 -30.47 10.74 10.86
N ASN A 17 -31.71 11.00 10.44
CA ASN A 17 -31.98 11.82 9.25
C ASN A 17 -31.53 13.28 9.42
N PHE A 18 -31.61 13.83 10.63
CA PHE A 18 -31.10 15.16 10.92
C PHE A 18 -29.59 15.27 10.62
N PHE A 19 -28.79 14.31 11.08
CA PHE A 19 -27.35 14.28 10.79
C PHE A 19 -27.05 14.01 9.32
N GLU A 20 -27.82 13.14 8.65
CA GLU A 20 -27.69 12.92 7.20
C GLU A 20 -27.88 14.21 6.40
N ILE A 21 -28.90 15.00 6.75
CA ILE A 21 -29.16 16.29 6.11
C ILE A 21 -28.03 17.27 6.44
N ALA A 22 -27.60 17.36 7.70
CA ALA A 22 -26.49 18.23 8.09
C ALA A 22 -25.21 17.92 7.31
N CYS A 23 -24.82 16.65 7.17
CA CYS A 23 -23.67 16.25 6.38
C CYS A 23 -23.87 16.45 4.87
N ARG A 24 -25.06 16.14 4.33
CA ARG A 24 -25.36 16.30 2.90
C ARG A 24 -25.25 17.76 2.46
N TYR A 25 -25.64 18.68 3.32
CA TYR A 25 -25.62 20.11 3.04
C TYR A 25 -24.51 20.83 3.83
N ALA A 26 -23.35 20.19 4.03
CA ALA A 26 -22.24 20.79 4.78
C ALA A 26 -21.86 22.21 4.30
N ASN A 27 -21.89 22.46 2.99
CA ASN A 27 -21.63 23.78 2.39
C ASN A 27 -22.54 24.90 2.91
N PHE A 28 -23.72 24.58 3.46
CA PHE A 28 -24.58 25.57 4.12
C PHE A 28 -23.87 26.24 5.31
N PHE A 29 -23.11 25.48 6.09
CA PHE A 29 -22.43 25.96 7.29
C PHE A 29 -21.22 26.84 6.97
N GLU A 30 -20.70 26.80 5.75
CA GLU A 30 -19.69 27.76 5.27
C GLU A 30 -20.28 29.18 5.19
N ILE A 31 -21.54 29.29 4.81
CA ILE A 31 -22.29 30.56 4.71
C ILE A 31 -22.90 30.94 6.06
N ARG A 32 -23.35 29.94 6.84
CA ARG A 32 -24.05 30.10 8.11
C ARG A 32 -23.34 29.36 9.26
N PRO A 33 -22.14 29.83 9.67
CA PRO A 33 -21.39 29.21 10.75
C PRO A 33 -22.09 29.34 12.12
N ASP A 34 -23.04 30.28 12.25
CA ASP A 34 -23.88 30.46 13.44
C ASP A 34 -24.75 29.24 13.76
N CYS A 35 -24.99 28.36 12.79
CA CYS A 35 -25.79 27.14 12.97
C CYS A 35 -24.95 25.91 13.36
N ILE A 36 -23.60 26.02 13.41
CA ILE A 36 -22.71 24.91 13.75
C ILE A 36 -22.88 24.45 15.21
N PRO A 37 -22.96 25.34 16.22
CA PRO A 37 -23.12 24.93 17.62
C PRO A 37 -24.33 24.03 17.85
N ASP A 38 -25.49 24.37 17.28
CA ASP A 38 -26.73 23.59 17.43
C ASP A 38 -26.57 22.14 16.92
N VAL A 39 -25.79 21.96 15.86
CA VAL A 39 -25.55 20.64 15.25
C VAL A 39 -24.49 19.88 16.03
N LEU A 40 -23.41 20.56 16.48
CA LEU A 40 -22.37 19.94 17.30
C LEU A 40 -22.91 19.49 18.66
N GLU A 41 -23.75 20.30 19.31
CA GLU A 41 -24.42 19.94 20.56
C GLU A 41 -25.24 18.65 20.38
N ALA A 42 -26.01 18.57 19.29
CA ALA A 42 -26.76 17.35 18.98
C ALA A 42 -25.85 16.15 18.65
N PHE A 43 -24.69 16.38 18.02
CA PHE A 43 -23.72 15.31 17.80
C PHE A 43 -23.16 14.79 19.13
N VAL A 44 -22.70 15.65 20.04
CA VAL A 44 -21.93 15.24 21.22
C VAL A 44 -22.78 14.78 22.41
N ASP A 45 -24.11 14.69 22.27
CA ASP A 45 -24.99 14.23 23.34
C ASP A 45 -25.73 12.92 23.01
N ALA A 46 -26.74 12.58 23.81
CA ALA A 46 -27.55 11.36 23.67
C ALA A 46 -28.33 11.26 22.35
N ARG A 47 -28.40 12.32 21.54
CA ARG A 47 -28.99 12.30 20.20
C ARG A 47 -28.03 11.70 19.16
N GLY A 48 -26.71 11.79 19.38
CA GLY A 48 -25.66 11.44 18.43
C GLY A 48 -24.66 10.40 18.94
N LEU A 49 -23.46 10.85 19.31
CA LEU A 49 -22.31 10.02 19.66
C LEU A 49 -22.54 9.16 20.91
N HIS A 50 -23.45 9.60 21.81
CA HIS A 50 -23.86 8.87 23.01
C HIS A 50 -25.22 8.19 22.86
N HIS A 51 -25.72 8.03 21.64
CA HIS A 51 -27.06 7.49 21.42
C HIS A 51 -27.21 6.08 22.01
N PRO A 52 -28.31 5.75 22.73
CA PRO A 52 -28.46 4.47 23.42
C PRO A 52 -28.51 3.28 22.46
N ILE A 53 -29.19 3.45 21.31
CA ILE A 53 -29.27 2.42 20.27
C ILE A 53 -27.97 2.35 19.49
N SER A 54 -27.32 1.18 19.49
CA SER A 54 -26.04 0.92 18.83
C SER A 54 -26.03 1.33 17.35
N ALA A 55 -27.06 0.95 16.58
CA ALA A 55 -27.14 1.26 15.14
C ALA A 55 -27.14 2.77 14.83
N ASN A 56 -27.81 3.57 15.67
CA ASN A 56 -27.82 5.02 15.55
C ASN A 56 -26.47 5.62 15.97
N ARG A 57 -25.88 5.08 17.04
CA ARG A 57 -24.59 5.53 17.57
C ARG A 57 -23.45 5.27 16.59
N THR A 58 -23.37 4.07 16.02
CA THR A 58 -22.37 3.74 14.98
C THR A 58 -22.55 4.61 13.75
N ARG A 59 -23.79 4.86 13.31
CA ARG A 59 -24.04 5.79 12.20
C ARG A 59 -23.62 7.23 12.53
N ALA A 60 -23.88 7.69 13.75
CA ALA A 60 -23.48 9.02 14.21
C ALA A 60 -21.95 9.19 14.22
N TRP A 61 -21.17 8.17 14.60
CA TRP A 61 -19.70 8.20 14.53
C TRP A 61 -19.19 8.50 13.11
N TYR A 62 -19.75 7.80 12.10
CA TYR A 62 -19.41 8.05 10.70
C TYR A 62 -19.85 9.45 10.22
N LEU A 63 -21.07 9.87 10.54
CA LEU A 63 -21.58 11.17 10.12
C LEU A 63 -20.81 12.32 10.78
N PHE A 64 -20.43 12.17 12.04
CA PHE A 64 -19.59 13.13 12.74
C PHE A 64 -18.19 13.25 12.12
N TRP A 65 -17.56 12.13 11.76
CA TRP A 65 -16.32 12.13 10.99
C TRP A 65 -16.46 12.88 9.66
N ARG A 66 -17.53 12.59 8.91
CA ARG A 66 -17.80 13.26 7.63
C ARG A 66 -18.01 14.77 7.82
N PHE A 67 -18.83 15.16 8.79
CA PHE A 67 -19.09 16.55 9.14
C PHE A 67 -17.80 17.29 9.51
N THR A 68 -16.95 16.64 10.31
CA THR A 68 -15.63 17.15 10.71
C THR A 68 -14.71 17.36 9.50
N LYS A 69 -14.70 16.38 8.59
CA LYS A 69 -13.89 16.41 7.38
C LYS A 69 -14.31 17.52 6.41
N ASP A 70 -15.61 17.78 6.31
CA ASP A 70 -16.17 18.78 5.40
C ASP A 70 -16.03 20.21 5.95
N LEU A 71 -16.06 20.41 7.28
CA LEU A 71 -16.08 21.74 7.92
C LEU A 71 -14.80 22.13 8.69
N LYS A 72 -13.69 21.41 8.50
CA LYS A 72 -12.42 21.53 9.26
C LYS A 72 -12.19 22.88 9.94
N SER A 73 -11.85 23.92 9.18
CA SER A 73 -11.47 25.23 9.72
C SER A 73 -12.57 25.96 10.51
N LYS A 74 -13.84 25.61 10.29
CA LYS A 74 -14.97 26.20 11.03
C LYS A 74 -15.17 25.57 12.41
N LEU A 75 -14.57 24.40 12.66
CA LEU A 75 -14.73 23.67 13.91
C LEU A 75 -13.69 24.06 14.97
N THR A 76 -12.63 24.79 14.60
CA THR A 76 -11.54 25.20 15.51
C THR A 76 -12.03 25.76 16.85
N PRO A 77 -13.03 26.67 16.89
CA PRO A 77 -13.47 27.26 18.16
C PRO A 77 -14.11 26.25 19.13
N TYR A 78 -14.55 25.10 18.63
CA TYR A 78 -15.32 24.12 19.39
C TYR A 78 -14.50 22.88 19.78
N VAL A 79 -13.24 22.76 19.33
CA VAL A 79 -12.42 21.55 19.48
C VAL A 79 -12.33 21.12 20.94
N GLN A 80 -12.00 22.03 21.86
CA GLN A 80 -11.88 21.70 23.28
C GLN A 80 -13.18 21.14 23.86
N THR A 81 -14.30 21.84 23.64
CA THR A 81 -15.62 21.44 24.15
C THR A 81 -16.04 20.08 23.60
N VAL A 82 -15.82 19.87 22.30
CA VAL A 82 -16.13 18.61 21.63
C VAL A 82 -15.29 17.48 22.21
N LEU A 83 -13.96 17.65 22.32
CA LEU A 83 -13.05 16.62 22.86
C LEU A 83 -13.38 16.26 24.31
N THR A 84 -13.73 17.25 25.15
CA THR A 84 -14.17 16.99 26.53
C THR A 84 -15.49 16.23 26.57
N SER A 85 -16.44 16.54 25.69
CA SER A 85 -17.77 15.94 25.69
C SER A 85 -17.78 14.49 25.21
N ILE A 86 -16.79 14.06 24.44
CA ILE A 86 -16.74 12.71 23.86
C ILE A 86 -15.73 11.77 24.55
N GLN A 87 -15.05 12.23 25.60
CA GLN A 87 -13.96 11.49 26.25
C GLN A 87 -14.39 10.10 26.74
N ASP A 88 -15.61 9.98 27.25
CA ASP A 88 -16.22 8.72 27.70
C ASP A 88 -16.50 7.76 26.55
N VAL A 89 -16.80 8.28 25.36
CA VAL A 89 -17.05 7.47 24.15
C VAL A 89 -15.75 6.98 23.53
N LEU A 90 -14.61 7.61 23.81
CA LEU A 90 -13.30 7.20 23.26
C LEU A 90 -12.72 5.94 23.90
N THR A 91 -13.31 5.41 24.98
CA THR A 91 -12.85 4.17 25.63
C THR A 91 -12.86 2.98 24.67
N VAL A 92 -11.91 2.05 24.80
CA VAL A 92 -11.87 0.83 23.97
C VAL A 92 -12.07 -0.39 24.85
N GLU A 93 -13.25 -0.97 24.71
CA GLU A 93 -13.63 -2.25 25.31
C GLU A 93 -13.95 -3.19 24.15
N ALA A 94 -13.13 -4.21 23.99
CA ALA A 94 -13.35 -5.23 22.99
C ALA A 94 -14.03 -6.42 23.66
N SER A 95 -15.11 -6.93 23.08
CA SER A 95 -15.81 -8.11 23.58
C SER A 95 -15.75 -9.23 22.55
N LEU A 96 -15.39 -10.41 23.00
CA LEU A 96 -15.51 -11.63 22.20
C LEU A 96 -16.86 -12.31 22.47
N PRO A 97 -17.34 -13.20 21.57
CA PRO A 97 -18.51 -14.00 21.84
C PRO A 97 -18.38 -14.78 23.17
N PRO A 98 -19.49 -14.97 23.92
CA PRO A 98 -19.47 -15.70 25.20
C PRO A 98 -19.01 -17.16 25.09
N MET A 99 -19.14 -17.75 23.91
CA MET A 99 -18.68 -19.09 23.61
C MET A 99 -17.96 -19.07 22.27
N LEU A 100 -16.67 -19.42 22.28
CA LEU A 100 -15.87 -19.52 21.07
C LEU A 100 -15.91 -20.94 20.55
N ALA A 101 -16.06 -21.10 19.24
CA ALA A 101 -15.98 -22.40 18.59
C ALA A 101 -14.59 -23.05 18.80
N PRO A 102 -14.47 -24.39 18.74
CA PRO A 102 -13.19 -25.08 18.89
C PRO A 102 -12.10 -24.62 17.89
N ASP A 103 -12.52 -24.23 16.69
CA ASP A 103 -11.74 -23.73 15.55
C ASP A 103 -11.78 -22.20 15.43
N PHE A 104 -12.19 -21.49 16.49
CA PHE A 104 -12.26 -20.02 16.47
C PHE A 104 -10.88 -19.42 16.16
N ASP A 105 -10.80 -18.73 15.03
CA ASP A 105 -9.65 -17.94 14.63
C ASP A 105 -9.94 -16.46 14.80
N LEU A 106 -9.20 -15.84 15.71
CA LEU A 106 -9.27 -14.41 16.00
C LEU A 106 -8.93 -13.55 14.78
N SER A 107 -8.11 -14.04 13.83
CA SER A 107 -7.74 -13.32 12.61
C SER A 107 -8.93 -13.06 11.68
N THR A 108 -9.93 -13.95 11.71
CA THR A 108 -11.11 -13.91 10.85
C THR A 108 -12.31 -13.21 11.50
N TYR A 109 -12.25 -12.99 12.81
CA TYR A 109 -13.31 -12.35 13.57
C TYR A 109 -13.40 -10.84 13.26
N LYS A 110 -14.64 -10.35 13.07
CA LYS A 110 -14.90 -8.93 12.74
C LYS A 110 -15.79 -8.28 13.77
N ASP A 111 -15.29 -7.22 14.40
CA ASP A 111 -16.07 -6.33 15.24
C ASP A 111 -16.53 -5.10 14.43
N GLN A 112 -17.71 -5.21 13.81
CA GLN A 112 -18.29 -4.13 13.00
C GLN A 112 -18.53 -2.84 13.78
N VAL A 113 -18.78 -2.94 15.09
CA VAL A 113 -18.99 -1.77 15.94
C VAL A 113 -17.66 -1.04 16.10
N PHE A 114 -16.59 -1.76 16.43
CA PHE A 114 -15.26 -1.17 16.54
C PHE A 114 -14.75 -0.64 15.20
N GLU A 115 -14.93 -1.37 14.09
CA GLU A 115 -14.60 -0.90 12.74
C GLU A 115 -15.23 0.48 12.47
N THR A 116 -16.51 0.67 12.85
CA THR A 116 -17.18 1.96 12.72
C THR A 116 -16.64 3.01 13.70
N LYS A 117 -16.23 2.59 14.90
CA LYS A 117 -15.62 3.48 15.91
C LYS A 117 -14.30 4.09 15.44
N THR A 118 -13.57 3.44 14.51
CA THR A 118 -12.36 4.02 13.90
C THR A 118 -12.60 5.38 13.24
N TYR A 119 -13.81 5.65 12.72
CA TYR A 119 -14.18 6.97 12.20
C TYR A 119 -14.16 8.05 13.28
N LEU A 120 -14.60 7.73 14.51
CA LEU A 120 -14.56 8.67 15.63
C LEU A 120 -13.12 9.03 16.00
N PHE A 121 -12.24 8.04 16.06
CA PHE A 121 -10.81 8.24 16.31
C PHE A 121 -10.15 9.08 15.20
N GLU A 122 -10.48 8.84 13.93
CA GLU A 122 -10.02 9.67 12.82
C GLU A 122 -10.57 11.10 12.89
N ALA A 123 -11.82 11.29 13.30
CA ALA A 123 -12.42 12.61 13.51
C ALA A 123 -11.67 13.40 14.59
N VAL A 124 -11.27 12.75 15.68
CA VAL A 124 -10.43 13.37 16.72
C VAL A 124 -9.10 13.85 16.14
N GLY A 125 -8.42 13.02 15.33
CA GLY A 125 -7.20 13.42 14.63
C GLY A 125 -7.42 14.62 13.68
N LEU A 126 -8.56 14.67 12.98
CA LEU A 126 -8.93 15.78 12.09
C LEU A 126 -9.24 17.08 12.84
N LEU A 127 -9.83 17.00 14.04
CA LEU A 127 -10.10 18.16 14.90
C LEU A 127 -8.81 18.75 15.46
N ILE A 128 -7.90 17.89 15.92
CA ILE A 128 -6.64 18.32 16.54
C ILE A 128 -5.67 18.89 15.50
N SER A 129 -5.62 18.31 14.30
CA SER A 129 -4.61 18.65 13.29
C SER A 129 -4.91 19.91 12.47
N GLN A 130 -5.83 20.76 12.92
CA GLN A 130 -6.21 21.98 12.20
C GLN A 130 -5.10 23.04 12.25
N ASP A 131 -4.75 23.59 11.08
CA ASP A 131 -3.66 24.56 10.91
C ASP A 131 -3.82 25.85 11.75
N SER A 132 -5.06 26.18 12.13
CA SER A 132 -5.41 27.33 12.97
C SER A 132 -5.08 27.14 14.45
N ILE A 133 -4.83 25.90 14.90
CA ILE A 133 -4.50 25.59 16.29
C ILE A 133 -2.98 25.66 16.48
N PRO A 134 -2.46 26.42 17.46
CA PRO A 134 -1.04 26.46 17.77
C PRO A 134 -0.47 25.06 18.09
N ALA A 135 0.74 24.77 17.61
CA ALA A 135 1.36 23.44 17.76
C ALA A 135 1.43 22.93 19.21
N GLN A 136 1.65 23.83 20.18
CA GLN A 136 1.66 23.47 21.61
C GLN A 136 0.28 23.00 22.09
N GLN A 137 -0.78 23.68 21.66
CA GLN A 137 -2.16 23.33 22.01
C GLN A 137 -2.61 22.04 21.30
N GLN A 138 -2.18 21.82 20.05
CA GLN A 138 -2.38 20.54 19.37
C GLN A 138 -1.73 19.39 20.14
N PHE A 139 -0.52 19.61 20.67
CA PHE A 139 0.19 18.63 21.49
C PHE A 139 -0.52 18.34 22.81
N GLU A 140 -1.05 19.36 23.48
CA GLU A 140 -1.85 19.17 24.71
C GLU A 140 -3.11 18.35 24.45
N TYR A 141 -3.86 18.67 23.38
CA TYR A 141 -5.04 17.89 22.98
C TYR A 141 -4.68 16.46 22.59
N LEU A 142 -3.63 16.27 21.79
CA LEU A 142 -3.19 14.94 21.38
C LEU A 142 -2.72 14.11 22.59
N SER A 143 -1.97 14.72 23.51
CA SER A 143 -1.52 14.07 24.74
C SER A 143 -2.68 13.62 25.61
N ALA A 144 -3.68 14.49 25.81
CA ALA A 144 -4.86 14.17 26.61
C ALA A 144 -5.65 12.97 26.06
N VAL A 145 -5.68 12.83 24.73
CA VAL A 145 -6.36 11.70 24.06
C VAL A 145 -5.47 10.44 24.05
N VAL A 146 -4.18 10.56 23.72
CA VAL A 146 -3.30 9.41 23.45
C VAL A 146 -2.71 8.78 24.71
N ASN A 147 -2.36 9.57 25.74
CA ASN A 147 -1.70 9.04 26.95
C ASN A 147 -2.51 7.97 27.71
N PRO A 148 -3.86 8.07 27.82
CA PRO A 148 -4.67 6.98 28.36
C PRO A 148 -4.46 5.65 27.60
N PHE A 149 -4.47 5.69 26.27
CA PHE A 149 -4.22 4.50 25.45
C PHE A 149 -2.82 3.95 25.67
N LEU A 150 -1.78 4.79 25.71
CA LEU A 150 -0.40 4.34 25.95
C LEU A 150 -0.30 3.61 27.29
N THR A 151 -0.91 4.15 28.33
CA THR A 151 -0.92 3.55 29.68
C THR A 151 -1.67 2.21 29.68
N GLU A 152 -2.83 2.14 29.03
CA GLU A 152 -3.61 0.91 28.95
C GLU A 152 -2.93 -0.17 28.11
N ILE A 153 -2.28 0.19 27.01
CA ILE A 153 -1.50 -0.73 26.19
C ILE A 153 -0.33 -1.29 27.00
N GLN A 154 0.42 -0.45 27.71
CA GLN A 154 1.52 -0.92 28.57
C GLN A 154 1.05 -1.95 29.59
N LYS A 155 -0.06 -1.68 30.29
CA LYS A 155 -0.68 -2.64 31.23
C LYS A 155 -1.09 -3.94 30.53
N SER A 156 -1.71 -3.86 29.36
CA SER A 156 -2.07 -5.05 28.58
C SER A 156 -0.85 -5.86 28.13
N LEU A 157 0.25 -5.20 27.76
CA LEU A 157 1.49 -5.86 27.35
C LEU A 157 2.16 -6.58 28.52
N GLU A 158 2.17 -5.99 29.71
CA GLU A 158 2.67 -6.65 30.93
C GLU A 158 1.87 -7.92 31.24
N ALA A 159 0.53 -7.86 31.16
CA ALA A 159 -0.32 -9.02 31.32
C ALA A 159 -0.06 -10.09 30.22
N CYS A 160 0.13 -9.67 28.97
CA CYS A 160 0.43 -10.57 27.85
C CYS A 160 1.80 -11.27 27.95
N ARG A 161 2.81 -10.63 28.54
CA ARG A 161 4.12 -11.26 28.76
C ARG A 161 4.03 -12.44 29.73
N ALA A 162 3.12 -12.39 30.70
CA ALA A 162 2.84 -13.52 31.59
C ALA A 162 2.21 -14.70 30.83
N ILE A 163 1.39 -14.42 29.81
CA ILE A 163 0.77 -15.45 28.93
C ILE A 163 1.85 -16.22 28.15
N GLN A 164 2.90 -15.55 27.66
CA GLN A 164 3.95 -16.22 26.87
C GLN A 164 4.77 -17.24 27.67
N GLN A 165 4.91 -17.06 28.99
CA GLN A 165 5.68 -17.95 29.85
C GLN A 165 4.90 -19.20 30.26
N SER A 166 3.57 -19.18 30.14
CA SER A 166 2.70 -20.34 30.34
C SER A 166 2.58 -21.15 29.04
N ALA A 167 3.71 -21.64 28.55
CA ALA A 167 3.75 -22.52 27.39
C ALA A 167 3.31 -23.94 27.79
N ASN A 168 1.99 -24.18 27.83
CA ASN A 168 1.45 -25.48 27.47
C ASN A 168 0.52 -25.28 26.26
N GLY A 169 0.91 -25.93 25.17
CA GLY A 169 0.48 -25.64 23.81
C GLY A 169 -1.02 -25.49 23.62
N ILE A 170 -1.36 -24.57 22.72
CA ILE A 170 -2.65 -24.47 22.04
C ILE A 170 -2.75 -25.71 21.14
N VAL A 171 -3.02 -26.87 21.72
CA VAL A 171 -3.44 -28.07 20.98
C VAL A 171 -4.96 -28.09 21.04
N GLY A 172 -5.59 -27.82 19.90
CA GLY A 172 -7.02 -27.98 19.69
C GLY A 172 -7.43 -29.44 19.91
N GLY A 173 -8.43 -29.62 20.76
CA GLY A 173 -9.00 -30.91 21.13
C GLY A 173 -9.87 -30.76 22.35
N GLY A 174 -11.07 -30.19 22.18
CA GLY A 174 -12.04 -30.02 23.27
C GLY A 174 -13.29 -29.28 22.83
N ASP A 175 -14.33 -29.36 23.66
CA ASP A 175 -15.52 -28.50 23.60
C ASP A 175 -15.08 -27.01 23.63
N GLY A 176 -15.80 -26.13 22.94
CA GLY A 176 -15.44 -24.72 22.71
C GLY A 176 -15.00 -23.92 23.95
N VAL A 177 -14.42 -22.74 23.73
CA VAL A 177 -13.86 -21.91 24.81
C VAL A 177 -14.94 -21.00 25.40
N ALA A 178 -15.37 -21.29 26.63
CA ALA A 178 -16.35 -20.50 27.36
C ALA A 178 -15.77 -19.20 27.94
N GLU A 179 -16.61 -18.18 28.06
CA GLU A 179 -16.34 -16.91 28.73
C GLU A 179 -15.80 -17.13 30.15
N GLY A 180 -14.81 -16.32 30.52
CA GLY A 180 -14.19 -16.37 31.84
C GLY A 180 -13.14 -17.48 32.02
N SER A 181 -12.98 -18.40 31.06
CA SER A 181 -11.83 -19.32 31.02
C SER A 181 -10.51 -18.57 30.78
N PRO A 182 -9.35 -19.11 31.21
CA PRO A 182 -8.05 -18.46 30.97
C PRO A 182 -7.80 -18.15 29.50
N ARG A 183 -8.10 -19.10 28.60
CA ARG A 183 -7.93 -18.94 27.15
C ARG A 183 -8.83 -17.86 26.56
N HIS A 184 -10.07 -17.73 27.02
CA HIS A 184 -10.97 -16.65 26.58
C HIS A 184 -10.43 -15.28 26.98
N ARG A 185 -9.99 -15.14 28.25
CA ARG A 185 -9.40 -13.89 28.76
C ARG A 185 -8.12 -13.49 28.01
N ASP A 186 -7.28 -14.47 27.69
CA ASP A 186 -6.04 -14.23 26.93
C ASP A 186 -6.36 -13.70 25.52
N LEU A 187 -7.34 -14.30 24.83
CA LEU A 187 -7.79 -13.84 23.51
C LEU A 187 -8.45 -12.45 23.58
N GLU A 188 -9.27 -12.19 24.59
CA GLU A 188 -9.92 -10.89 24.80
C GLU A 188 -8.89 -9.78 25.09
N LEU A 189 -7.83 -10.10 25.84
CA LEU A 189 -6.72 -9.18 26.09
C LEU A 189 -5.97 -8.83 24.80
N VAL A 190 -5.65 -9.83 23.97
CA VAL A 190 -5.02 -9.64 22.66
C VAL A 190 -5.93 -8.83 21.73
N TRP A 191 -7.23 -9.12 21.72
CA TRP A 191 -8.22 -8.42 20.91
C TRP A 191 -8.40 -6.96 21.34
N THR A 192 -8.44 -6.70 22.64
CA THR A 192 -8.48 -5.33 23.19
C THR A 192 -7.22 -4.56 22.83
N LEU A 193 -6.04 -5.19 22.92
CA LEU A 193 -4.78 -4.59 22.48
C LEU A 193 -4.81 -4.26 20.98
N HIS A 194 -5.28 -5.19 20.13
CA HIS A 194 -5.48 -4.95 18.71
C HIS A 194 -6.33 -3.69 18.47
N HIS A 195 -7.50 -3.57 19.11
CA HIS A 195 -8.35 -2.38 18.99
C HIS A 195 -7.67 -1.09 19.47
N ARG A 196 -6.92 -1.11 20.58
CA ARG A 196 -6.20 0.08 21.05
C ARG A 196 -5.13 0.53 20.05
N LEU A 197 -4.39 -0.39 19.44
CA LEU A 197 -3.43 -0.06 18.37
C LEU A 197 -4.15 0.54 17.15
N MET A 198 -5.26 -0.06 16.72
CA MET A 198 -6.08 0.44 15.62
C MET A 198 -6.66 1.84 15.91
N ALA A 199 -7.04 2.13 17.16
CA ALA A 199 -7.49 3.44 17.58
C ALA A 199 -6.37 4.50 17.42
N LEU A 200 -5.16 4.20 17.91
CA LEU A 200 -3.99 5.08 17.74
C LEU A 200 -3.65 5.33 16.27
N GLY A 201 -3.65 4.27 15.44
CA GLY A 201 -3.46 4.39 14.00
C GLY A 201 -4.54 5.23 13.32
N SER A 202 -5.79 5.14 13.79
CA SER A 202 -6.91 5.92 13.27
C SER A 202 -6.83 7.40 13.67
N ILE A 203 -6.38 7.72 14.89
CA ILE A 203 -6.07 9.10 15.30
C ILE A 203 -4.97 9.67 14.40
N ALA A 204 -3.87 8.93 14.19
CA ALA A 204 -2.79 9.35 13.30
C ALA A 204 -3.28 9.58 11.86
N LYS A 205 -4.22 8.76 11.36
CA LYS A 205 -4.82 8.95 10.02
C LYS A 205 -5.50 10.32 9.86
N GLY A 206 -6.01 10.92 10.94
CA GLY A 206 -6.62 12.24 10.92
C GLY A 206 -5.62 13.39 10.74
N PHE A 207 -4.31 13.15 10.88
CA PHE A 207 -3.27 14.16 10.69
C PHE A 207 -2.84 14.28 9.21
N PRO A 208 -2.32 15.46 8.80
CA PRO A 208 -1.93 15.69 7.41
C PRO A 208 -0.71 14.85 6.98
N ASP A 209 -0.67 14.49 5.69
CA ASP A 209 0.49 13.82 5.09
C ASP A 209 1.61 14.83 4.84
N VAL A 210 2.69 14.68 5.62
CA VAL A 210 3.84 15.57 5.58
C VAL A 210 4.66 15.40 4.30
N MET A 211 4.68 14.20 3.72
CA MET A 211 5.49 13.92 2.52
C MET A 211 4.84 14.40 1.23
N ASN A 212 3.50 14.41 1.17
CA ASN A 212 2.76 14.82 -0.03
C ASN A 212 2.45 16.33 -0.06
N SER A 213 2.74 17.05 1.01
CA SER A 213 2.56 18.49 1.10
C SER A 213 3.61 19.24 0.27
N LYS A 214 3.47 19.18 -1.06
CA LYS A 214 4.22 19.96 -2.07
C LYS A 214 4.09 21.50 -1.91
N LYS A 215 3.42 21.98 -0.86
CA LYS A 215 3.34 23.39 -0.45
C LYS A 215 4.32 23.77 0.67
N ALA A 216 5.18 22.87 1.13
CA ALA A 216 6.30 23.21 2.00
C ALA A 216 7.57 23.53 1.19
N GLY A 217 7.44 24.34 0.13
CA GLY A 217 8.58 25.04 -0.44
C GLY A 217 8.97 26.16 0.52
N SER A 218 10.12 26.01 1.18
CA SER A 218 10.91 27.01 1.93
C SER A 218 10.23 27.88 3.02
N ASN A 219 8.90 27.86 3.17
CA ASN A 219 8.13 28.70 4.10
C ASN A 219 7.14 27.88 4.95
N ALA A 220 7.38 26.59 5.19
CA ALA A 220 6.67 25.90 6.27
C ALA A 220 7.15 26.52 7.59
N ALA A 221 6.25 27.17 8.33
CA ALA A 221 6.58 27.72 9.63
C ALA A 221 7.24 26.64 10.51
N PRO A 222 8.33 26.95 11.24
CA PRO A 222 8.90 26.02 12.20
C PRO A 222 7.78 25.61 13.19
N GLY A 223 7.39 24.33 13.18
CA GLY A 223 6.29 23.81 14.00
C GLY A 223 5.05 23.31 13.25
N ALA A 224 5.12 23.03 11.94
CA ALA A 224 4.04 22.32 11.24
C ALA A 224 3.68 21.00 11.97
N PRO A 225 2.41 20.56 11.98
CA PRO A 225 1.88 19.50 12.87
C PRO A 225 2.51 18.10 12.76
N GLY A 226 3.45 17.86 11.82
CA GLY A 226 3.87 16.52 11.43
C GLY A 226 5.38 16.22 11.49
N SER A 227 6.27 16.97 10.80
CA SER A 227 7.72 16.72 10.91
C SER A 227 8.40 17.66 11.90
N GLY A 228 8.97 17.10 12.96
CA GLY A 228 9.77 17.83 13.95
C GLY A 228 8.98 18.67 14.96
N GLY A 229 7.65 18.69 14.88
CA GLY A 229 6.77 19.36 15.85
C GLY A 229 6.51 18.54 17.13
N PRO A 230 5.95 19.14 18.19
CA PRO A 230 5.68 18.45 19.45
C PRO A 230 4.78 17.19 19.31
N CYS A 231 3.76 17.23 18.44
CA CYS A 231 2.91 16.06 18.15
C CYS A 231 3.68 14.86 17.58
N ALA A 232 4.79 15.09 16.86
CA ALA A 232 5.62 14.03 16.32
C ALA A 232 6.26 13.19 17.43
N GLN A 233 6.53 13.78 18.60
CA GLN A 233 7.07 13.05 19.76
C GLN A 233 6.06 12.02 20.28
N ILE A 234 4.77 12.37 20.30
CA ILE A 234 3.70 11.43 20.69
C ILE A 234 3.61 10.30 19.67
N PHE A 235 3.66 10.61 18.37
CA PHE A 235 3.63 9.57 17.34
C PHE A 235 4.86 8.65 17.33
N LYS A 236 6.03 9.14 17.77
CA LYS A 236 7.21 8.29 18.02
C LYS A 236 6.95 7.32 19.17
N GLN A 237 6.35 7.78 20.27
CA GLN A 237 5.94 6.89 21.37
C GLN A 237 4.91 5.85 20.91
N VAL A 238 3.97 6.24 20.04
CA VAL A 238 3.01 5.31 19.41
C VAL A 238 3.74 4.28 18.53
N ALA A 239 4.75 4.69 17.76
CA ALA A 239 5.58 3.77 16.97
C ALA A 239 6.31 2.76 17.87
N GLU A 240 6.95 3.24 18.93
CA GLU A 240 7.69 2.43 19.89
C GLU A 240 6.80 1.41 20.60
N ILE A 241 5.66 1.83 21.16
CA ILE A 241 4.76 0.90 21.84
C ILE A 241 4.14 -0.12 20.89
N THR A 242 3.91 0.27 19.62
CA THR A 242 3.42 -0.65 18.58
C THR A 242 4.46 -1.71 18.25
N LEU A 243 5.74 -1.34 18.17
CA LEU A 243 6.83 -2.31 17.98
C LEU A 243 6.95 -3.25 19.18
N VAL A 244 6.89 -2.74 20.40
CA VAL A 244 6.91 -3.59 21.60
C VAL A 244 5.74 -4.57 21.59
N ALA A 245 4.55 -4.14 21.18
CA ALA A 245 3.40 -5.02 21.03
C ALA A 245 3.62 -6.09 19.95
N LEU A 246 4.17 -5.71 18.81
CA LEU A 246 4.52 -6.62 17.73
C LEU A 246 5.55 -7.66 18.17
N GLU A 247 6.62 -7.25 18.84
CA GLU A 247 7.67 -8.18 19.33
C GLU A 247 7.13 -9.11 20.42
N THR A 248 6.25 -8.60 21.30
CA THR A 248 5.66 -9.39 22.40
C THR A 248 4.61 -10.37 21.90
N LEU A 249 3.89 -10.06 20.81
CA LEU A 249 2.74 -10.86 20.36
C LEU A 249 2.81 -11.17 18.86
N SER A 250 4.03 -11.32 18.34
CA SER A 250 4.30 -11.54 16.91
C SER A 250 3.62 -12.78 16.36
N ARG A 251 3.21 -13.74 17.20
CA ARG A 251 2.45 -14.95 16.82
C ARG A 251 1.01 -14.67 16.38
N PHE A 252 0.41 -13.58 16.84
CA PHE A 252 -0.98 -13.26 16.54
C PHE A 252 -1.08 -12.39 15.27
N GLU A 253 -1.72 -12.92 14.24
CA GLU A 253 -1.96 -12.22 12.96
C GLU A 253 -2.65 -10.86 13.16
N VAL A 254 -3.63 -10.78 14.07
CA VAL A 254 -4.34 -9.52 14.38
C VAL A 254 -3.41 -8.42 14.90
N ILE A 255 -2.34 -8.77 15.63
CA ILE A 255 -1.35 -7.80 16.12
C ILE A 255 -0.41 -7.37 14.99
N ARG A 256 0.02 -8.30 14.14
CA ARG A 256 0.81 -7.97 12.94
C ARG A 256 0.03 -7.06 12.00
N SER A 257 -1.26 -7.36 11.77
CA SER A 257 -2.16 -6.54 10.97
C SER A 257 -2.37 -5.15 11.57
N ALA A 258 -2.61 -5.04 12.88
CA ALA A 258 -2.71 -3.74 13.57
C ALA A 258 -1.42 -2.93 13.49
N ALA A 259 -0.26 -3.57 13.67
CA ALA A 259 1.04 -2.90 13.56
C ALA A 259 1.24 -2.31 12.16
N ARG A 260 0.98 -3.10 11.11
CA ARG A 260 1.04 -2.64 9.71
C ARG A 260 0.05 -1.49 9.43
N PHE A 261 -1.20 -1.61 9.92
CA PHE A 261 -2.19 -0.54 9.81
C PHE A 261 -1.71 0.76 10.46
N THR A 262 -1.26 0.69 11.71
CA THR A 262 -0.80 1.85 12.48
C THR A 262 0.41 2.49 11.83
N PHE A 263 1.43 1.71 11.45
CA PHE A 263 2.61 2.23 10.76
C PHE A 263 2.28 2.82 9.39
N GLY A 264 1.34 2.23 8.64
CA GLY A 264 0.85 2.81 7.39
C GLY A 264 0.29 4.23 7.52
N ARG A 265 -0.19 4.59 8.72
CA ARG A 265 -0.65 5.96 9.05
C ARG A 265 0.45 6.81 9.65
N LEU A 266 1.28 6.26 10.53
CA LEU A 266 2.43 6.96 11.10
C LEU A 266 3.43 7.43 10.04
N ILE A 267 3.62 6.65 8.95
CA ILE A 267 4.47 7.05 7.81
C ILE A 267 4.05 8.41 7.24
N ASN A 268 2.74 8.70 7.18
CA ASN A 268 2.24 9.97 6.64
C ASN A 268 2.51 11.13 7.60
N CYS A 269 2.45 10.88 8.91
CA CYS A 269 2.56 11.91 9.94
C CYS A 269 4.02 12.21 10.29
N LEU A 270 4.86 11.18 10.42
CA LEU A 270 6.27 11.30 10.80
C LEU A 270 7.19 11.54 9.60
N GLY A 271 6.78 11.14 8.40
CA GLY A 271 7.63 11.25 7.22
C GLY A 271 8.96 10.51 7.42
N GLN A 272 10.09 11.21 7.27
CA GLN A 272 11.45 10.64 7.39
C GLN A 272 11.75 10.12 8.80
N ASP A 273 11.13 10.68 9.83
CA ASP A 273 11.36 10.32 11.24
C ASP A 273 10.91 8.89 11.58
N VAL A 274 10.13 8.23 10.72
CA VAL A 274 9.69 6.84 10.93
C VAL A 274 10.74 5.81 10.51
N GLN A 275 11.74 6.19 9.71
CA GLN A 275 12.69 5.23 9.12
C GLN A 275 13.43 4.34 10.11
N PRO A 276 13.91 4.86 11.27
CA PRO A 276 14.63 4.04 12.24
C PRO A 276 13.81 2.84 12.77
N TYR A 277 12.47 2.93 12.71
CA TYR A 277 11.55 1.92 13.21
C TYR A 277 11.20 0.86 12.16
N LEU A 278 11.45 1.13 10.87
CA LEU A 278 11.05 0.23 9.76
C LEU A 278 11.74 -1.14 9.77
N PRO A 279 13.06 -1.27 10.07
CA PRO A 279 13.70 -2.58 10.10
C PRO A 279 13.07 -3.54 11.13
N THR A 280 12.79 -3.04 12.34
CA THR A 280 12.13 -3.81 13.41
C THR A 280 10.72 -4.20 13.02
N LEU A 281 9.95 -3.25 12.47
CA LEU A 281 8.60 -3.51 11.97
C LEU A 281 8.60 -4.63 10.92
N ILE A 282 9.43 -4.48 9.88
CA ILE A 282 9.49 -5.41 8.76
C ILE A 282 9.87 -6.81 9.23
N THR A 283 10.87 -6.92 10.10
CA THR A 283 11.31 -8.20 10.66
C THR A 283 10.20 -8.86 11.47
N GLY A 284 9.52 -8.09 12.34
CA GLY A 284 8.41 -8.60 13.14
C GLY A 284 7.20 -9.02 12.31
N LEU A 285 6.89 -8.30 11.23
CA LEU A 285 5.81 -8.66 10.31
C LEU A 285 6.13 -9.92 9.49
N LEU A 286 7.40 -10.17 9.16
CA LEU A 286 7.79 -11.30 8.32
C LEU A 286 8.06 -12.60 9.06
N GLN A 287 8.26 -12.59 10.38
CA GLN A 287 8.68 -13.79 11.13
C GLN A 287 7.69 -14.97 11.02
N GLU A 288 6.40 -14.75 11.33
CA GLU A 288 5.33 -15.77 11.29
C GLU A 288 4.23 -15.42 10.28
N CYS A 289 4.60 -14.73 9.19
CA CYS A 289 3.68 -14.26 8.15
C CYS A 289 3.03 -15.41 7.37
N SER A 290 1.70 -15.36 7.23
CA SER A 290 0.87 -16.24 6.38
C SER A 290 0.84 -15.78 4.90
N ILE A 291 0.24 -16.58 4.01
CA ILE A 291 0.05 -16.22 2.59
C ILE A 291 -0.78 -14.94 2.46
N MET A 292 -1.89 -14.85 3.21
CA MET A 292 -2.79 -13.70 3.21
C MET A 292 -2.07 -12.44 3.69
N GLU A 293 -1.29 -12.54 4.75
CA GLU A 293 -0.51 -11.41 5.24
C GLU A 293 0.56 -10.96 4.23
N LEU A 294 1.19 -11.89 3.51
CA LEU A 294 2.19 -11.55 2.51
C LEU A 294 1.57 -10.81 1.31
N VAL A 295 0.35 -11.20 0.91
CA VAL A 295 -0.44 -10.49 -0.11
C VAL A 295 -0.64 -9.03 0.27
N GLU A 296 -0.90 -8.74 1.54
CA GLU A 296 -1.14 -7.38 2.02
C GLU A 296 0.15 -6.62 2.41
N PHE A 297 1.22 -7.36 2.74
CA PHE A 297 2.52 -6.80 3.09
C PHE A 297 3.27 -6.26 1.86
N LEU A 298 3.18 -6.92 0.71
CA LEU A 298 3.87 -6.48 -0.52
C LEU A 298 3.41 -5.08 -1.00
N PRO A 299 2.11 -4.76 -1.08
CA PRO A 299 1.64 -3.40 -1.34
C PRO A 299 2.10 -2.39 -0.29
N PHE A 300 2.14 -2.78 0.99
CA PHE A 300 2.66 -1.92 2.06
C PHE A 300 4.14 -1.59 1.85
N MET A 301 4.97 -2.57 1.49
CA MET A 301 6.36 -2.35 1.12
C MET A 301 6.50 -1.50 -0.14
N GLY A 302 5.64 -1.69 -1.15
CA GLY A 302 5.56 -0.83 -2.32
C GLY A 302 5.24 0.62 -1.96
N GLN A 303 4.32 0.85 -1.02
CA GLN A 303 4.00 2.19 -0.52
C GLN A 303 5.18 2.84 0.20
N ILE A 304 5.90 2.09 1.04
CA ILE A 304 7.14 2.55 1.69
C ILE A 304 8.17 2.93 0.62
N ALA A 305 8.41 2.03 -0.34
CA ALA A 305 9.35 2.22 -1.44
C ALA A 305 9.05 3.52 -2.22
N HIS A 306 7.79 3.74 -2.59
CA HIS A 306 7.36 4.94 -3.30
C HIS A 306 7.50 6.23 -2.46
N LYS A 307 7.17 6.18 -1.16
CA LYS A 307 7.22 7.35 -0.27
C LYS A 307 8.65 7.79 0.06
N PHE A 308 9.53 6.84 0.32
CA PHE A 308 10.90 7.12 0.75
C PHE A 308 11.90 7.15 -0.41
N LYS A 309 11.59 6.52 -1.55
CA LYS A 309 12.48 6.43 -2.72
C LYS A 309 13.89 6.00 -2.28
N ALA A 310 14.93 6.64 -2.79
CA ALA A 310 16.33 6.27 -2.54
C ALA A 310 16.73 6.14 -1.06
N THR A 311 16.03 6.81 -0.11
CA THR A 311 16.42 6.72 1.30
C THR A 311 16.13 5.34 1.92
N ILE A 312 15.20 4.57 1.36
CA ILE A 312 14.90 3.20 1.82
C ILE A 312 15.82 2.14 1.22
N MET A 313 16.71 2.53 0.30
CA MET A 313 17.51 1.61 -0.49
C MET A 313 18.36 0.66 0.37
N SER A 314 18.93 1.16 1.48
CA SER A 314 19.73 0.33 2.40
C SER A 314 18.91 -0.78 3.06
N ILE A 315 17.70 -0.45 3.53
CA ILE A 315 16.77 -1.39 4.15
C ILE A 315 16.29 -2.39 3.10
N LEU A 316 15.90 -1.90 1.92
CA LEU A 316 15.42 -2.75 0.83
C LEU A 316 16.50 -3.70 0.33
N ASN A 317 17.77 -3.27 0.29
CA ASN A 317 18.88 -4.09 -0.16
C ASN A 317 19.06 -5.38 0.66
N GLY A 318 18.94 -5.28 2.00
CA GLY A 318 19.02 -6.45 2.88
C GLY A 318 17.73 -7.30 2.88
N LEU A 319 16.59 -6.70 2.55
CA LEU A 319 15.28 -7.34 2.64
C LEU A 319 14.81 -8.02 1.35
N PHE A 320 15.22 -7.49 0.20
CA PHE A 320 14.62 -7.81 -1.09
C PHE A 320 14.67 -9.31 -1.38
N PHE A 321 15.84 -9.93 -1.35
CA PHE A 321 15.94 -11.35 -1.66
C PHE A 321 15.26 -12.28 -0.63
N PRO A 322 15.41 -12.08 0.71
CA PRO A 322 14.61 -12.81 1.70
C PRO A 322 13.09 -12.75 1.43
N LEU A 323 12.59 -11.59 1.00
CA LEU A 323 11.21 -11.41 0.63
C LEU A 323 10.83 -12.23 -0.62
N VAL A 324 11.66 -12.19 -1.67
CA VAL A 324 11.47 -13.01 -2.89
C VAL A 324 11.47 -14.51 -2.56
N GLN A 325 12.40 -14.98 -1.71
CA GLN A 325 12.45 -16.38 -1.28
C GLN A 325 11.16 -16.80 -0.56
N LYS A 326 10.64 -15.94 0.33
CA LYS A 326 9.39 -16.22 1.04
C LYS A 326 8.18 -16.23 0.11
N VAL A 327 8.13 -15.34 -0.88
CA VAL A 327 7.11 -15.37 -1.94
C VAL A 327 7.16 -16.70 -2.69
N PHE A 328 8.34 -17.14 -3.15
CA PHE A 328 8.46 -18.41 -3.87
C PHE A 328 8.21 -19.64 -3.01
N LEU A 329 8.51 -19.57 -1.71
CA LEU A 329 8.16 -20.63 -0.77
C LEU A 329 6.65 -20.89 -0.79
N PHE A 330 5.83 -19.84 -0.73
CA PHE A 330 4.36 -19.98 -0.77
C PHE A 330 3.84 -20.31 -2.17
N LEU A 331 4.35 -19.66 -3.22
CA LEU A 331 3.89 -19.91 -4.59
C LEU A 331 4.15 -21.34 -5.08
N ASN A 332 5.10 -22.06 -4.47
CA ASN A 332 5.38 -23.46 -4.76
C ASN A 332 4.60 -24.46 -3.89
N GLN A 333 3.73 -24.00 -2.99
CA GLN A 333 2.88 -24.88 -2.18
C GLN A 333 1.65 -25.33 -2.97
N VAL A 334 1.22 -26.57 -2.70
CA VAL A 334 -0.05 -27.08 -3.23
C VAL A 334 -1.16 -26.54 -2.33
N PRO A 335 -2.13 -25.77 -2.88
CA PRO A 335 -3.19 -25.21 -2.06
C PRO A 335 -4.03 -26.33 -1.44
N SER A 336 -4.32 -26.22 -0.15
CA SER A 336 -5.16 -27.17 0.60
C SER A 336 -6.66 -26.95 0.36
N GLY A 337 -7.05 -25.76 -0.09
CA GLY A 337 -8.45 -25.39 -0.35
C GLY A 337 -8.60 -24.20 -1.31
N THR A 338 -9.84 -23.85 -1.63
CA THR A 338 -10.17 -22.77 -2.57
C THR A 338 -9.65 -21.41 -2.10
N ASP A 339 -9.76 -21.10 -0.82
CA ASP A 339 -9.31 -19.81 -0.27
C ASP A 339 -7.80 -19.63 -0.40
N GLU A 340 -7.03 -20.70 -0.12
CA GLU A 340 -5.58 -20.70 -0.30
C GLU A 340 -5.19 -20.60 -1.78
N ALA A 341 -5.91 -21.30 -2.67
CA ALA A 341 -5.70 -21.18 -4.11
C ALA A 341 -5.93 -19.74 -4.60
N MET A 342 -6.97 -19.07 -4.11
CA MET A 342 -7.24 -17.65 -4.42
C MET A 342 -6.14 -16.74 -3.84
N ALA A 343 -5.67 -17.01 -2.62
CA ALA A 343 -4.59 -16.27 -2.00
C ALA A 343 -3.28 -16.37 -2.79
N LEU A 344 -2.95 -17.55 -3.32
CA LEU A 344 -1.77 -17.76 -4.18
C LEU A 344 -1.87 -16.97 -5.48
N VAL A 345 -3.06 -16.88 -6.09
CA VAL A 345 -3.29 -16.04 -7.28
C VAL A 345 -3.06 -14.56 -6.95
N GLU A 346 -3.60 -14.09 -5.83
CA GLU A 346 -3.41 -12.70 -5.40
C GLU A 346 -1.94 -12.43 -5.01
N LEU A 347 -1.23 -13.41 -4.44
CA LEU A 347 0.18 -13.30 -4.10
C LEU A 347 1.04 -13.10 -5.36
N ARG A 348 0.73 -13.81 -6.46
CA ARG A 348 1.40 -13.60 -7.76
C ARG A 348 1.20 -12.16 -8.24
N LYS A 349 -0.02 -11.65 -8.16
CA LYS A 349 -0.35 -10.27 -8.56
C LYS A 349 0.39 -9.25 -7.69
N SER A 350 0.36 -9.41 -6.37
CA SER A 350 1.06 -8.55 -5.43
C SER A 350 2.58 -8.58 -5.64
N TYR A 351 3.18 -9.74 -5.95
CA TYR A 351 4.60 -9.87 -6.26
C TYR A 351 5.01 -9.06 -7.49
N LEU A 352 4.30 -9.25 -8.59
CA LEU A 352 4.59 -8.52 -9.83
C LEU A 352 4.30 -7.02 -9.68
N ALA A 353 3.23 -6.64 -8.98
CA ALA A 353 2.92 -5.24 -8.69
C ALA A 353 4.04 -4.60 -7.84
N PHE A 354 4.60 -5.33 -6.88
CA PHE A 354 5.74 -4.88 -6.10
C PHE A 354 6.98 -4.65 -6.98
N LEU A 355 7.36 -5.61 -7.84
CA LEU A 355 8.47 -5.44 -8.79
C LEU A 355 8.26 -4.24 -9.71
N MET A 356 7.06 -4.10 -10.27
CA MET A 356 6.69 -2.96 -11.11
C MET A 356 6.78 -1.62 -10.34
N GLY A 357 6.41 -1.64 -9.06
CA GLY A 357 6.53 -0.51 -8.14
C GLY A 357 7.99 -0.08 -7.89
N LEU A 358 8.93 -1.03 -7.84
CA LEU A 358 10.36 -0.73 -7.72
C LEU A 358 10.86 0.06 -8.93
N PHE A 359 10.59 -0.41 -10.15
CA PHE A 359 10.95 0.31 -11.38
C PHE A 359 10.25 1.67 -11.48
N SER A 360 8.99 1.76 -11.06
CA SER A 360 8.23 3.02 -11.12
C SER A 360 8.70 4.04 -10.09
N SER A 361 9.35 3.59 -9.02
CA SER A 361 9.88 4.45 -7.94
C SER A 361 11.39 4.70 -8.08
N GLU A 362 12.01 4.31 -9.21
CA GLU A 362 13.45 4.42 -9.47
C GLU A 362 14.32 3.68 -8.43
N LEU A 363 13.82 2.53 -7.96
CA LEU A 363 14.44 1.67 -6.96
C LEU A 363 14.93 0.33 -7.54
N GLU A 364 14.91 0.17 -8.85
CA GLU A 364 15.34 -1.07 -9.52
C GLU A 364 16.82 -1.39 -9.30
N ASN A 365 17.64 -0.42 -8.90
CA ASN A 365 19.04 -0.64 -8.52
C ASN A 365 19.17 -1.70 -7.42
N VAL A 366 18.11 -1.95 -6.63
CA VAL A 366 18.14 -2.99 -5.59
C VAL A 366 18.31 -4.40 -6.16
N LEU A 367 17.96 -4.59 -7.43
CA LEU A 367 18.06 -5.86 -8.16
C LEU A 367 19.49 -6.17 -8.61
N VAL A 368 20.38 -5.17 -8.65
CA VAL A 368 21.74 -5.26 -9.23
C VAL A 368 22.84 -4.98 -8.20
N THR A 369 22.49 -4.90 -6.91
CA THR A 369 23.49 -4.76 -5.83
C THR A 369 24.34 -6.01 -5.70
N GLU A 370 25.48 -5.92 -5.00
CA GLU A 370 26.34 -7.09 -4.73
C GLU A 370 25.58 -8.23 -4.00
N VAL A 371 24.61 -7.87 -3.16
CA VAL A 371 23.80 -8.83 -2.38
C VAL A 371 22.75 -9.52 -3.26
N ASN A 372 22.04 -8.77 -4.10
CA ASN A 372 20.88 -9.28 -4.83
C ASN A 372 21.18 -9.65 -6.29
N GLY A 373 22.26 -9.12 -6.87
CA GLY A 373 22.60 -9.27 -8.29
C GLY A 373 22.81 -10.71 -8.71
N GLN A 374 23.36 -11.55 -7.82
CA GLN A 374 23.48 -13.00 -8.06
C GLN A 374 22.13 -13.71 -8.23
N HIS A 375 21.03 -13.11 -7.74
CA HIS A 375 19.67 -13.64 -7.81
C HIS A 375 18.83 -12.96 -8.90
N LEU A 376 19.39 -12.00 -9.64
CA LEU A 376 18.67 -11.28 -10.70
C LEU A 376 18.07 -12.22 -11.74
N SER A 377 18.85 -13.21 -12.19
CA SER A 377 18.41 -14.19 -13.19
C SER A 377 17.16 -14.94 -12.72
N LEU A 378 17.11 -15.35 -11.44
CA LEU A 378 15.94 -16.02 -10.87
C LEU A 378 14.69 -15.12 -10.91
N VAL A 379 14.84 -13.85 -10.52
CA VAL A 379 13.73 -12.88 -10.54
C VAL A 379 13.25 -12.66 -11.98
N LEU A 380 14.15 -12.45 -12.94
CA LEU A 380 13.79 -12.25 -14.34
C LEU A 380 13.14 -13.48 -14.96
N GLN A 381 13.61 -14.69 -14.65
CA GLN A 381 12.97 -15.93 -15.08
C GLN A 381 11.56 -16.09 -14.52
N SER A 382 11.31 -15.65 -13.27
CA SER A 382 9.95 -15.65 -12.73
C SER A 382 9.02 -14.70 -13.48
N VAL A 383 9.49 -13.51 -13.85
CA VAL A 383 8.72 -12.55 -14.68
C VAL A 383 8.48 -13.14 -16.07
N LEU A 384 9.47 -13.81 -16.66
CA LEU A 384 9.33 -14.48 -17.94
C LEU A 384 8.26 -15.58 -17.91
N HIS A 385 8.28 -16.41 -16.87
CA HIS A 385 7.30 -17.46 -16.64
C HIS A 385 5.87 -16.90 -16.61
N TYR A 386 5.64 -15.83 -15.84
CA TYR A 386 4.32 -15.19 -15.76
C TYR A 386 3.93 -14.44 -17.04
N ALA A 387 4.88 -13.88 -17.80
CA ALA A 387 4.59 -13.30 -19.11
C ALA A 387 4.07 -14.35 -20.09
N GLN A 388 4.58 -15.59 -20.01
CA GLN A 388 4.16 -16.70 -20.84
C GLN A 388 2.85 -17.37 -20.37
N ASP A 389 2.41 -17.18 -19.12
CA ASP A 389 1.17 -17.74 -18.61
C ASP A 389 -0.05 -16.95 -19.09
N ILE A 390 -0.73 -17.48 -20.09
CA ILE A 390 -1.93 -16.87 -20.70
C ILE A 390 -3.24 -17.32 -20.03
N THR A 391 -3.17 -18.09 -18.93
CA THR A 391 -4.35 -18.44 -18.14
C THR A 391 -4.86 -17.25 -17.31
N ASP A 392 -3.98 -16.31 -16.97
CA ASP A 392 -4.29 -15.02 -16.34
C ASP A 392 -3.70 -13.88 -17.19
N ILE A 393 -4.49 -13.38 -18.14
CA ILE A 393 -4.08 -12.32 -19.07
C ILE A 393 -3.64 -11.03 -18.34
N PRO A 394 -4.33 -10.55 -17.29
CA PRO A 394 -3.83 -9.43 -16.47
C PRO A 394 -2.43 -9.64 -15.88
N VAL A 395 -2.11 -10.84 -15.39
CA VAL A 395 -0.78 -11.18 -14.86
C VAL A 395 0.27 -11.16 -15.97
N SER A 396 -0.01 -11.78 -17.13
CA SER A 396 0.87 -11.74 -18.30
C SER A 396 1.15 -10.31 -18.74
N ARG A 397 0.12 -9.46 -18.81
CA ARG A 397 0.26 -8.04 -19.14
C ARG A 397 1.21 -7.31 -18.19
N MET A 398 1.03 -7.52 -16.88
CA MET A 398 1.88 -6.88 -15.86
C MET A 398 3.33 -7.35 -15.98
N ALA A 399 3.55 -8.64 -16.23
CA ALA A 399 4.89 -9.17 -16.46
C ALA A 399 5.58 -8.55 -17.69
N PHE A 400 4.87 -8.40 -18.82
CA PHE A 400 5.39 -7.66 -19.97
C PHE A 400 5.70 -6.19 -19.65
N GLY A 401 4.87 -5.53 -18.84
CA GLY A 401 5.13 -4.18 -18.34
C GLY A 401 6.43 -4.07 -17.53
N ILE A 402 6.72 -5.07 -16.69
CA ILE A 402 8.00 -5.14 -15.94
C ILE A 402 9.17 -5.34 -16.89
N LEU A 403 9.07 -6.25 -17.87
CA LEU A 403 10.12 -6.46 -18.88
C LEU A 403 10.38 -5.19 -19.70
N LEU A 404 9.32 -4.46 -20.06
CA LEU A 404 9.43 -3.16 -20.73
C LEU A 404 10.20 -2.14 -19.88
N LYS A 405 9.93 -2.09 -18.57
CA LYS A 405 10.70 -1.24 -17.65
C LYS A 405 12.15 -1.69 -17.55
N ALA A 406 12.40 -2.99 -17.40
CA ALA A 406 13.76 -3.55 -17.34
C ALA A 406 14.57 -3.23 -18.60
N VAL A 407 14.00 -3.40 -19.80
CA VAL A 407 14.65 -3.01 -21.07
C VAL A 407 14.89 -1.51 -21.14
N ASN A 408 13.96 -0.68 -20.68
CA ASN A 408 14.17 0.76 -20.67
C ASN A 408 15.27 1.21 -19.69
N THR A 409 15.42 0.51 -18.56
CA THR A 409 16.49 0.80 -17.60
C THR A 409 17.84 0.26 -18.08
N TRP A 410 17.94 -1.05 -18.35
CA TRP A 410 19.21 -1.76 -18.56
C TRP A 410 19.53 -2.12 -20.01
N GLY A 411 18.62 -1.84 -20.95
CA GLY A 411 18.76 -2.25 -22.34
C GLY A 411 19.75 -1.43 -23.16
N SER A 412 20.30 -0.31 -22.67
CA SER A 412 21.33 0.45 -23.40
C SER A 412 22.70 -0.15 -23.10
N GLN A 413 23.52 -0.53 -24.07
CA GLN A 413 24.94 -0.87 -23.82
C GLN A 413 25.60 0.34 -23.15
N GLY A 414 26.15 0.18 -21.94
CA GLY A 414 26.94 1.25 -21.35
C GLY A 414 28.11 1.55 -22.28
N GLU A 415 28.41 2.84 -22.44
CA GLU A 415 29.55 3.32 -23.21
C GLU A 415 30.86 2.81 -22.59
N SER A 416 31.22 1.58 -22.90
CA SER A 416 32.53 1.00 -22.64
C SER A 416 33.35 1.13 -23.91
N GLY A 417 33.95 2.31 -24.11
CA GLY A 417 35.14 2.49 -24.94
C GLY A 417 34.95 2.71 -26.45
N GLY A 418 35.01 3.98 -26.86
CA GLY A 418 35.70 4.38 -28.09
C GLY A 418 34.84 4.72 -29.32
N SER A 419 34.52 6.00 -29.50
CA SER A 419 34.98 6.73 -30.69
C SER A 419 34.79 8.24 -30.51
N VAL A 420 35.90 8.96 -30.61
CA VAL A 420 35.97 10.42 -30.78
C VAL A 420 35.50 10.75 -32.20
N THR A 421 34.53 11.65 -32.37
CA THR A 421 34.58 12.65 -33.45
C THR A 421 33.80 13.90 -33.07
N ASN A 422 34.39 15.04 -33.43
CA ASN A 422 34.03 16.41 -33.08
C ASN A 422 32.78 16.94 -33.81
N GLY A 423 32.10 17.87 -33.13
CA GLY A 423 31.57 19.14 -33.68
C GLY A 423 30.38 19.08 -34.66
N ASP A 424 29.18 19.50 -34.25
CA ASP A 424 28.81 20.92 -34.31
C ASP A 424 27.37 21.20 -33.84
N ASN A 425 27.25 22.38 -33.21
CA ASN A 425 26.10 23.10 -32.67
C ASN A 425 24.66 22.77 -33.15
N ALA A 426 23.76 22.53 -32.19
CA ALA A 426 22.43 23.12 -32.20
C ALA A 426 21.95 23.45 -30.76
N THR A 427 21.57 24.71 -30.60
CA THR A 427 21.31 25.48 -29.38
C THR A 427 20.16 25.00 -28.50
N ALA A 428 20.37 25.18 -27.20
CA ALA A 428 19.50 24.93 -26.06
C ALA A 428 18.18 25.75 -26.05
N ASN A 429 17.14 25.15 -25.46
CA ASN A 429 16.45 25.70 -24.27
C ASN A 429 15.39 24.71 -23.76
N GLY A 430 15.41 24.39 -22.44
CA GLY A 430 14.29 23.68 -21.82
C GLY A 430 14.46 22.92 -20.50
N GLY A 431 15.52 23.12 -19.70
CA GLY A 431 15.52 22.93 -18.24
C GLY A 431 15.31 21.51 -17.66
N SER A 432 16.38 20.72 -17.51
CA SER A 432 16.45 19.71 -16.45
C SER A 432 17.48 20.15 -15.41
N LEU A 433 17.04 20.19 -14.16
CA LEU A 433 17.89 20.42 -12.99
C LEU A 433 18.93 19.31 -12.91
N ALA A 434 20.21 19.70 -12.98
CA ALA A 434 21.34 18.85 -12.69
C ALA A 434 21.30 18.39 -11.24
N GLY A 435 21.36 17.08 -11.03
CA GLY A 435 21.48 16.44 -9.72
C GLY A 435 21.99 15.01 -9.87
N ASN A 436 23.28 14.83 -9.56
CA ASN A 436 24.02 13.58 -9.37
C ASN A 436 24.11 12.59 -10.55
N GLY A 437 25.29 12.56 -11.16
CA GLY A 437 25.75 11.46 -12.02
C GLY A 437 25.96 10.16 -11.24
N ALA A 438 24.86 9.47 -10.92
CA ALA A 438 24.91 8.04 -10.69
C ALA A 438 25.10 7.36 -12.04
N THR A 439 26.26 6.73 -12.25
CA THR A 439 26.43 5.73 -13.31
C THR A 439 25.26 4.77 -13.24
N LYS A 440 24.48 4.68 -14.32
CA LYS A 440 23.31 3.80 -14.35
C LYS A 440 23.83 2.37 -14.16
N ALA A 441 23.51 1.73 -13.04
CA ALA A 441 24.03 0.42 -12.72
C ALA A 441 23.60 -0.57 -13.82
N GLU A 442 24.58 -1.17 -14.50
CA GLU A 442 24.34 -2.20 -15.49
C GLU A 442 23.85 -3.47 -14.79
N ALA A 443 22.90 -4.15 -15.40
CA ALA A 443 22.42 -5.45 -14.93
C ALA A 443 23.27 -6.57 -15.55
N PRO A 444 24.11 -7.28 -14.78
CA PRO A 444 24.99 -8.31 -15.33
C PRO A 444 24.18 -9.41 -16.03
N GLY A 445 24.59 -9.76 -17.25
CA GLY A 445 23.92 -10.80 -18.05
C GLY A 445 22.56 -10.41 -18.64
N PHE A 446 22.06 -9.18 -18.41
CA PHE A 446 20.74 -8.77 -18.90
C PHE A 446 20.65 -8.72 -20.43
N TYR A 447 21.72 -8.32 -21.15
CA TYR A 447 21.69 -8.33 -22.61
C TYR A 447 21.50 -9.74 -23.17
N GLN A 448 22.26 -10.70 -22.66
CA GLN A 448 22.11 -12.10 -23.06
C GLN A 448 20.69 -12.59 -22.76
N PHE A 449 20.19 -12.32 -21.55
CA PHE A 449 18.82 -12.64 -21.16
C PHE A 449 17.77 -12.02 -22.11
N MET A 450 17.96 -10.75 -22.49
CA MET A 450 17.06 -10.04 -23.39
C MET A 450 16.98 -10.72 -24.76
N TYR A 451 18.13 -11.00 -25.38
CA TYR A 451 18.18 -11.63 -26.72
C TYR A 451 17.74 -13.10 -26.69
N GLU A 452 18.13 -13.88 -25.68
CA GLU A 452 17.83 -15.31 -25.61
C GLU A 452 16.40 -15.63 -25.15
N HIS A 453 15.80 -14.77 -24.33
CA HIS A 453 14.50 -15.04 -23.71
C HIS A 453 13.44 -13.99 -24.03
N ILE A 454 13.71 -12.70 -23.78
CA ILE A 454 12.69 -11.64 -23.93
C ILE A 454 12.23 -11.55 -25.38
N VAL A 455 13.16 -11.54 -26.34
CA VAL A 455 12.82 -11.52 -27.77
C VAL A 455 11.89 -12.66 -28.13
N ARG A 456 12.21 -13.89 -27.69
CA ARG A 456 11.43 -15.09 -28.04
C ARG A 456 9.97 -14.98 -27.61
N ILE A 457 9.74 -14.59 -26.35
CA ILE A 457 8.38 -14.52 -25.80
C ILE A 457 7.52 -13.44 -26.46
N THR A 458 8.14 -12.40 -27.05
CA THR A 458 7.39 -11.37 -27.80
C THR A 458 6.71 -11.92 -29.05
N PHE A 459 7.16 -13.06 -29.58
CA PHE A 459 6.53 -13.74 -30.71
C PHE A 459 5.80 -15.03 -30.30
N GLU A 460 6.34 -15.78 -29.34
CA GLU A 460 5.74 -17.05 -28.90
C GLU A 460 4.38 -16.86 -28.22
N VAL A 461 4.24 -15.86 -27.34
CA VAL A 461 3.00 -15.68 -26.55
C VAL A 461 1.79 -15.38 -27.43
N PRO A 462 1.85 -14.43 -28.40
CA PRO A 462 0.74 -14.20 -29.32
C PRO A 462 0.39 -15.39 -30.23
N MET A 463 1.34 -16.30 -30.46
CA MET A 463 1.18 -17.49 -31.30
C MET A 463 0.58 -18.68 -30.53
N LYS A 464 0.41 -18.59 -29.21
CA LYS A 464 -0.22 -19.66 -28.43
C LYS A 464 -1.68 -19.87 -28.86
N PRO A 465 -2.17 -21.11 -28.90
CA PRO A 465 -3.53 -21.41 -29.36
C PRO A 465 -4.61 -20.75 -28.49
N ASN A 466 -4.36 -20.63 -27.18
CA ASN A 466 -5.32 -20.06 -26.23
C ASN A 466 -5.23 -18.52 -26.13
N PHE A 467 -4.35 -17.87 -26.89
CA PHE A 467 -4.28 -16.41 -26.94
C PHE A 467 -5.40 -15.90 -27.86
N ASP A 468 -6.43 -15.26 -27.31
CA ASP A 468 -7.57 -14.77 -28.10
C ASP A 468 -7.33 -13.34 -28.61
N LEU A 469 -7.32 -13.14 -29.93
CA LEU A 469 -7.13 -11.83 -30.55
C LEU A 469 -8.40 -10.96 -30.58
N GLN A 470 -9.56 -11.53 -30.26
CA GLN A 470 -10.82 -10.80 -30.13
C GLN A 470 -11.04 -10.27 -28.71
N ASP A 471 -10.35 -10.85 -27.72
CA ASP A 471 -10.40 -10.41 -26.35
C ASP A 471 -9.66 -9.07 -26.14
N GLY A 472 -10.34 -8.13 -25.47
CA GLY A 472 -9.79 -6.81 -25.17
C GLY A 472 -8.56 -6.84 -24.28
N GLN A 473 -8.46 -7.78 -23.33
CA GLN A 473 -7.30 -7.88 -22.43
C GLN A 473 -6.07 -8.42 -23.16
N SER A 474 -6.26 -9.45 -23.98
CA SER A 474 -5.21 -9.98 -24.88
C SER A 474 -4.69 -8.91 -25.84
N MET A 475 -5.56 -8.05 -26.35
CA MET A 475 -5.16 -6.90 -27.17
C MET A 475 -4.32 -5.86 -26.42
N LEU A 476 -4.50 -5.74 -25.09
CA LEU A 476 -3.62 -4.92 -24.25
C LEU A 476 -2.23 -5.58 -24.11
N VAL A 477 -2.15 -6.90 -23.93
CA VAL A 477 -0.89 -7.65 -23.90
C VAL A 477 -0.10 -7.46 -25.19
N LEU A 478 -0.75 -7.57 -26.36
CA LEU A 478 -0.12 -7.27 -27.65
C LEU A 478 0.43 -5.85 -27.72
N GLY A 479 -0.25 -4.90 -27.07
CA GLY A 479 0.23 -3.53 -26.94
C GLY A 479 1.52 -3.41 -26.12
N GLU A 480 1.60 -4.10 -24.98
CA GLU A 480 2.81 -4.14 -24.15
C GLU A 480 3.97 -4.81 -24.91
N ILE A 481 3.70 -5.91 -25.62
CA ILE A 481 4.68 -6.61 -26.45
C ILE A 481 5.22 -5.70 -27.56
N ALA A 482 4.35 -5.00 -28.29
CA ALA A 482 4.79 -4.06 -29.33
C ALA A 482 5.63 -2.93 -28.74
N GLY A 483 5.25 -2.41 -27.57
CA GLY A 483 6.02 -1.41 -26.83
C GLY A 483 7.39 -1.93 -26.41
N LEU A 484 7.47 -3.17 -25.94
CA LEU A 484 8.71 -3.85 -25.55
C LEU A 484 9.68 -4.01 -26.73
N GLN A 485 9.18 -4.41 -27.90
CA GLN A 485 10.01 -4.49 -29.10
C GLN A 485 10.52 -3.11 -29.56
N LYS A 486 9.67 -2.08 -29.55
CA LYS A 486 10.12 -0.70 -29.83
C LYS A 486 11.14 -0.20 -28.82
N ALA A 487 10.99 -0.58 -27.54
CA ALA A 487 11.98 -0.24 -26.52
C ALA A 487 13.33 -0.92 -26.80
N MET A 488 13.34 -2.19 -27.22
CA MET A 488 14.59 -2.86 -27.62
C MET A 488 15.28 -2.16 -28.79
N VAL A 489 14.53 -1.76 -29.83
CA VAL A 489 15.07 -0.97 -30.96
C VAL A 489 15.61 0.38 -30.47
N LEU A 490 14.88 1.09 -29.62
CA LEU A 490 15.32 2.38 -29.09
C LEU A 490 16.62 2.27 -28.29
N LYS A 491 16.83 1.14 -27.60
CA LYS A 491 17.94 0.95 -26.69
C LYS A 491 19.19 0.37 -27.35
N GLN A 492 19.03 -0.43 -28.39
CA GLN A 492 20.11 -1.16 -29.08
C GLN A 492 20.34 -0.70 -30.53
N GLY A 493 19.41 0.08 -31.11
CA GLY A 493 19.49 0.56 -32.48
C GLY A 493 19.59 -0.58 -33.51
N ASP A 494 20.49 -0.41 -34.47
CA ASP A 494 20.67 -1.32 -35.61
C ASP A 494 21.18 -2.71 -35.20
N VAL A 495 21.84 -2.84 -34.04
CA VAL A 495 22.31 -4.13 -33.52
C VAL A 495 21.12 -5.08 -33.32
N PHE A 496 20.03 -4.56 -32.74
CA PHE A 496 18.82 -5.35 -32.49
C PHE A 496 18.09 -5.71 -33.79
N LEU A 497 17.98 -4.77 -34.73
CA LEU A 497 17.38 -5.03 -36.04
C LEU A 497 18.16 -6.08 -36.84
N THR A 498 19.50 -6.01 -36.78
CA THR A 498 20.39 -6.98 -37.41
C THR A 498 20.21 -8.36 -36.78
N TYR A 499 20.18 -8.45 -35.45
CA TYR A 499 19.91 -9.71 -34.74
C TYR A 499 18.57 -10.33 -35.13
N LEU A 500 17.49 -9.53 -35.20
CA LEU A 500 16.18 -10.03 -35.62
C LEU A 500 16.22 -10.58 -37.04
N SER A 501 16.84 -9.85 -37.98
CA SER A 501 16.88 -10.25 -39.40
C SER A 501 17.78 -11.46 -39.68
N GLN A 502 18.94 -11.56 -39.00
CA GLN A 502 19.97 -12.55 -39.31
C GLN A 502 19.95 -13.78 -38.39
N VAL A 503 19.42 -13.65 -37.18
CA VAL A 503 19.49 -14.71 -36.16
C VAL A 503 18.10 -15.19 -35.78
N TYR A 504 17.26 -14.33 -35.20
CA TYR A 504 16.02 -14.79 -34.58
C TYR A 504 14.94 -15.19 -35.59
N LEU A 505 14.57 -14.31 -36.53
CA LEU A 505 13.51 -14.61 -37.50
C LEU A 505 13.84 -15.81 -38.40
N PRO A 506 15.09 -15.99 -38.89
CA PRO A 506 15.49 -17.22 -39.57
C PRO A 506 15.38 -18.46 -38.68
N SER A 507 15.71 -18.37 -37.38
CA SER A 507 15.64 -19.51 -36.47
C SER A 507 14.22 -20.06 -36.25
N ILE A 508 13.20 -19.24 -36.46
CA ILE A 508 11.78 -19.64 -36.41
C ILE A 508 11.20 -19.94 -37.81
N ASN A 509 12.05 -20.05 -38.84
CA ASN A 509 11.66 -20.28 -40.24
C ASN A 509 10.73 -19.19 -40.82
N CYS A 510 10.89 -17.93 -40.40
CA CYS A 510 10.15 -16.82 -41.00
C CYS A 510 10.62 -16.58 -42.45
N PRO A 511 9.70 -16.43 -43.43
CA PRO A 511 10.07 -16.11 -44.82
C PRO A 511 10.89 -14.82 -44.91
N ALA A 512 11.92 -14.81 -45.76
CA ALA A 512 12.86 -13.69 -45.87
C ALA A 512 12.18 -12.35 -46.18
N ASP A 513 11.21 -12.33 -47.10
CA ASP A 513 10.47 -11.12 -47.47
C ASP A 513 9.66 -10.56 -46.30
N LEU A 514 9.01 -11.45 -45.53
CA LEU A 514 8.22 -11.09 -44.35
C LEU A 514 9.11 -10.61 -43.21
N ALA A 515 10.28 -11.23 -43.03
CA ALA A 515 11.27 -10.81 -42.04
C ALA A 515 11.82 -9.41 -42.35
N GLN A 516 12.10 -9.10 -43.62
CA GLN A 516 12.53 -7.77 -44.04
C GLN A 516 11.43 -6.72 -43.85
N GLU A 517 10.20 -7.01 -44.26
CA GLU A 517 9.04 -6.13 -44.05
C GLU A 517 8.85 -5.81 -42.56
N TYR A 518 8.94 -6.83 -41.71
CA TYR A 518 8.81 -6.69 -40.26
C TYR A 518 9.91 -5.81 -39.66
N VAL A 519 11.17 -6.08 -39.98
CA VAL A 519 12.32 -5.33 -39.44
C VAL A 519 12.27 -3.88 -39.92
N GLN A 520 11.88 -3.64 -41.17
CA GLN A 520 11.67 -2.29 -41.71
C GLN A 520 10.55 -1.55 -40.96
N ALA A 521 9.39 -2.19 -40.78
CA ALA A 521 8.27 -1.61 -40.05
C ALA A 521 8.65 -1.30 -38.59
N LEU A 522 9.37 -2.20 -37.93
CA LEU A 522 9.84 -2.03 -36.55
C LEU A 522 10.83 -0.87 -36.40
N GLY A 523 11.72 -0.68 -37.37
CA GLY A 523 12.68 0.44 -37.41
C GLY A 523 12.02 1.79 -37.73
N GLN A 524 11.16 1.84 -38.74
CA GLN A 524 10.67 3.11 -39.32
C GLN A 524 9.38 3.64 -38.70
N LEU A 525 8.45 2.75 -38.31
CA LEU A 525 7.15 3.19 -37.79
C LEU A 525 7.26 3.75 -36.37
N ASP A 526 6.45 4.77 -36.07
CA ASP A 526 6.29 5.24 -34.69
C ASP A 526 5.61 4.18 -33.80
N ALA A 527 5.62 4.36 -32.47
CA ALA A 527 5.08 3.36 -31.55
C ALA A 527 3.59 3.05 -31.76
N LYS A 528 2.78 4.04 -32.16
CA LYS A 528 1.33 3.87 -32.37
C LYS A 528 1.05 3.16 -33.69
N GLN A 529 1.78 3.52 -34.74
CA GLN A 529 1.72 2.88 -36.05
C GLN A 529 2.22 1.43 -35.96
N PHE A 530 3.36 1.22 -35.31
CA PHE A 530 3.94 -0.11 -35.12
C PHE A 530 3.00 -1.03 -34.34
N LYS A 531 2.34 -0.54 -33.28
CA LYS A 531 1.35 -1.34 -32.54
C LYS A 531 0.22 -1.85 -33.45
N LYS A 532 -0.30 -1.00 -34.35
CA LYS A 532 -1.33 -1.42 -35.33
C LYS A 532 -0.77 -2.41 -36.35
N TYR A 533 0.43 -2.16 -36.85
CA TYR A 533 1.12 -3.07 -37.76
C TYR A 533 1.33 -4.45 -37.12
N PHE A 534 1.84 -4.49 -35.89
CA PHE A 534 2.11 -5.72 -35.16
C PHE A 534 0.83 -6.54 -34.93
N GLN A 535 -0.29 -5.90 -34.60
CA GLN A 535 -1.59 -6.57 -34.48
C GLN A 535 -2.00 -7.26 -35.79
N ALA A 536 -1.92 -6.54 -36.92
CA ALA A 536 -2.24 -7.11 -38.23
C ALA A 536 -1.25 -8.22 -38.63
N PHE A 537 0.03 -8.05 -38.31
CA PHE A 537 1.08 -9.04 -38.55
C PHE A 537 0.81 -10.36 -37.81
N ILE A 538 0.44 -10.29 -36.53
CA ILE A 538 0.11 -11.47 -35.72
C ILE A 538 -1.17 -12.16 -36.23
N GLN A 539 -2.19 -11.38 -36.60
CA GLN A 539 -3.42 -11.93 -37.19
C GLN A 539 -3.14 -12.69 -38.50
N LYS A 540 -2.34 -12.10 -39.39
CA LYS A 540 -1.94 -12.72 -40.67
C LYS A 540 -1.08 -13.96 -40.44
N SER A 541 -0.16 -13.94 -39.46
CA SER A 541 0.74 -15.07 -39.18
C SER A 541 0.04 -16.27 -38.53
N ARG A 542 -1.16 -16.10 -37.96
CA ARG A 542 -1.97 -17.18 -37.39
C ARG A 542 -3.03 -17.75 -38.34
N SER A 543 -3.30 -17.03 -39.42
CA SER A 543 -4.24 -17.43 -40.48
C SER A 543 -3.51 -18.30 -41.49
#